data_AF-A0AAD7A2I6-F1
#
_entry.id   AF-A0AAD7A2I6-F1
#
_cell.length_a   1.000
_cell.length_b   1.000
_cell.length_c   1.000
_cell.angle_alpha   90.00
_cell.angle_beta   90.00
_cell.angle_gamma   90.00
#
_symmetry.space_group_name_H-M   'P 1'
#
loop_
_entity.id
_entity.type
_entity.pdbx_description
1 polymer ?
#
loop_
_entity_poly.entity_id
_entity_poly.type
_entity_poly.pdbx_seq_one_letter_code
_entity_poly.pdbx_strand_id
1 'polypeptide(L)'
;KIKATLTVMDGLGINLPILLDGLSWGDPGCNLDARIHYERSALLNSTELPGILHRWWKPPRAASNKKRRPKGAKDGMQDFSV
;
A
#
# COMPACT_ATOMS: atom_id res chain seq x y z
N LYS A 1 -7.48 1.49 -15.77
CA LYS A 1 -6.08 1.67 -15.32
C LYS A 1 -5.79 0.73 -14.15
N ILE A 2 -6.29 0.96 -12.93
CA ILE A 2 -6.03 0.08 -11.77
C ILE A 2 -6.35 -1.40 -12.03
N LYS A 3 -7.54 -1.72 -12.55
CA LYS A 3 -7.90 -3.12 -12.87
C LYS A 3 -6.94 -3.77 -13.88
N ALA A 4 -6.52 -3.03 -14.90
CA ALA A 4 -5.58 -3.53 -15.89
C ALA A 4 -4.19 -3.76 -15.28
N THR A 5 -3.73 -2.88 -14.39
CA THR A 5 -2.50 -3.07 -13.62
C THR A 5 -2.58 -4.34 -12.77
N LEU A 6 -3.70 -4.58 -12.09
CA LEU A 6 -3.90 -5.81 -11.32
C LEU A 6 -3.84 -7.05 -12.22
N THR A 7 -4.45 -7.02 -13.41
CA THR A 7 -4.35 -8.12 -14.38
C THR A 7 -2.91 -8.38 -14.84
N VAL A 8 -2.10 -7.33 -15.04
CA VAL A 8 -0.68 -7.48 -15.36
C VAL A 8 0.08 -8.09 -14.18
N MET A 9 -0.18 -7.63 -12.95
CA MET A 9 0.42 -8.18 -11.74
C MET A 9 0.09 -9.66 -11.57
N ASP A 10 -1.17 -10.05 -11.79
CA ASP A 10 -1.61 -11.44 -11.77
C ASP A 10 -0.84 -12.29 -12.79
N GLY A 11 -0.64 -11.76 -14.00
CA GLY A 11 0.17 -12.41 -15.04
C GLY A 11 1.67 -12.54 -14.70
N LEU A 12 2.19 -11.68 -13.82
CA LEU A 12 3.56 -11.74 -13.30
C LEU A 12 3.67 -12.60 -12.02
N GLY A 13 2.56 -13.16 -11.52
CA GLY A 13 2.55 -13.89 -10.25
C GLY A 13 2.77 -13.00 -9.02
N ILE A 14 2.54 -11.69 -9.14
CA ILE A 14 2.74 -10.71 -8.07
C ILE A 14 1.37 -10.23 -7.60
N ASN A 15 1.19 -10.12 -6.28
CA ASN A 15 0.02 -9.47 -5.68
C ASN A 15 0.41 -8.14 -5.02
N LEU A 16 -0.59 -7.37 -4.60
CA LEU A 16 -0.37 -6.05 -4.01
C LEU A 16 0.53 -6.08 -2.76
N PRO A 17 0.38 -7.03 -1.81
CA PRO A 17 1.34 -7.19 -0.71
C PRO A 17 2.79 -7.38 -1.15
N ILE A 18 3.06 -8.29 -2.10
CA ILE A 18 4.43 -8.55 -2.60
C ILE A 18 5.02 -7.29 -3.24
N LEU A 19 4.22 -6.57 -4.04
CA LEU A 19 4.65 -5.32 -4.66
C LEU A 19 5.00 -4.25 -3.61
N LEU A 20 4.15 -4.06 -2.60
CA LEU A 20 4.39 -3.05 -1.56
C LEU A 20 5.60 -3.40 -0.68
N ASP A 21 5.81 -4.68 -0.39
CA ASP A 21 6.96 -5.17 0.37
C ASP A 21 8.27 -4.93 -0.41
N GLY A 22 8.32 -5.35 -1.67
CA GLY A 22 9.46 -5.13 -2.58
C GLY A 22 9.76 -3.65 -2.81
N LEU A 23 8.73 -2.82 -3.02
CA LEU A 23 8.88 -1.37 -3.18
C LEU A 23 9.39 -0.69 -1.90
N SER A 24 9.10 -1.27 -0.73
CA SER A 24 9.50 -0.69 0.56
C SER A 24 10.94 -1.04 0.87
N TRP A 25 11.24 -2.24 1.38
CA TRP A 25 12.63 -2.65 1.64
C TRP A 25 12.93 -4.11 1.29
N GLY A 26 11.89 -4.85 0.86
CA GLY A 26 11.87 -6.25 0.46
C GLY A 26 13.18 -7.02 0.63
N ASP A 27 13.76 -7.44 -0.49
CA ASP A 27 15.01 -8.19 -0.55
C ASP A 27 16.21 -7.32 -0.97
N PRO A 28 17.45 -7.82 -0.86
CA PRO A 28 18.64 -7.08 -1.28
C PRO A 28 18.63 -6.65 -2.75
N GLY A 29 18.02 -7.43 -3.65
CA GLY A 29 17.87 -7.09 -5.06
C GLY A 29 16.97 -5.88 -5.28
N CYS A 30 15.89 -5.76 -4.50
CA CYS A 30 15.01 -4.58 -4.51
C CYS A 30 15.73 -3.31 -4.07
N ASN A 31 16.68 -3.41 -3.13
CA ASN A 31 17.43 -2.26 -2.62
C ASN A 31 18.56 -1.78 -3.55
N LEU A 32 19.07 -2.67 -4.39
CA LEU A 32 20.11 -2.35 -5.38
C LEU A 32 19.54 -1.80 -6.69
N ASP A 33 18.26 -2.05 -6.97
CA ASP A 33 17.60 -1.56 -8.17
C ASP A 33 17.29 -0.05 -8.08
N ALA A 34 17.90 0.73 -8.97
CA ALA A 34 17.75 2.18 -8.99
C ALA A 34 16.32 2.64 -9.30
N ARG A 35 15.56 1.86 -10.08
CA ARG A 35 14.16 2.19 -10.40
C ARG A 35 13.28 1.98 -9.18
N ILE A 36 13.45 0.88 -8.45
CA ILE A 36 12.72 0.62 -7.20
C ILE A 36 13.04 1.70 -6.17
N HIS A 37 14.32 2.07 -6.03
CA HIS A 37 14.73 3.14 -5.13
C HIS A 37 14.05 4.48 -5.44
N TYR A 38 13.97 4.83 -6.73
CA TYR A 38 13.30 6.05 -7.18
C TYR A 38 11.80 6.02 -6.86
N GLU A 39 11.10 4.93 -7.19
CA GLU A 39 9.66 4.80 -6.94
C GLU A 39 9.34 4.82 -5.44
N ARG A 40 10.17 4.17 -4.62
CA ARG A 40 10.08 4.24 -3.16
C ARG A 40 10.20 5.68 -2.67
N SER A 41 11.22 6.39 -3.15
CA SER A 41 11.47 7.78 -2.77
C SER A 41 10.30 8.67 -3.22
N ALA A 42 9.77 8.45 -4.42
CA ALA A 42 8.62 9.17 -4.93
C ALA A 42 7.37 8.92 -4.06
N LEU A 43 7.11 7.68 -3.67
CA LEU A 43 5.99 7.33 -2.78
C LEU A 43 6.15 8.01 -1.41
N LEU A 44 7.32 7.88 -0.78
CA LEU A 44 7.58 8.40 0.57
C LEU A 44 7.53 9.93 0.64
N ASN A 45 7.80 10.62 -0.48
CA ASN A 45 7.71 12.08 -0.59
C ASN A 45 6.40 12.55 -1.27
N SER A 46 5.49 11.64 -1.60
CA SER A 46 4.25 11.97 -2.30
C SER A 46 3.26 12.68 -1.37
N THR A 47 2.44 13.56 -1.93
CA THR A 47 1.34 14.21 -1.20
C THR A 47 0.20 13.23 -0.89
N GLU A 48 0.18 12.11 -1.60
CA GLU A 48 -0.83 11.06 -1.55
C GLU A 48 -0.63 10.13 -0.35
N LEU A 49 0.62 9.87 0.05
CA LEU A 49 0.96 8.92 1.10
C LEU A 49 0.24 9.20 2.44
N PRO A 50 0.22 10.43 2.98
CA PRO A 50 -0.55 10.74 4.19
C PRO A 50 -2.03 10.35 4.06
N GLY A 51 -2.63 10.60 2.88
CA GLY A 51 -4.01 10.23 2.59
C GLY A 51 -4.22 8.72 2.51
N ILE A 52 -3.25 7.98 1.96
CA ILE A 52 -3.26 6.51 1.92
C ILE A 52 -3.23 5.96 3.34
N LEU A 53 -2.27 6.39 4.16
CA LEU A 53 -2.11 5.94 5.55
C LEU A 53 -3.35 6.26 6.39
N HIS A 54 -3.90 7.46 6.27
CA HIS A 54 -5.13 7.82 6.98
C HIS A 54 -6.33 6.94 6.56
N ARG A 55 -6.46 6.59 5.26
CA ARG A 55 -7.53 5.69 4.80
C ARG A 55 -7.31 4.24 5.21
N TRP A 56 -6.07 3.80 5.34
CA TRP A 56 -5.77 2.48 5.90
C TRP A 56 -6.10 2.41 7.38
N TRP A 57 -5.74 3.45 8.14
CA TRP A 57 -6.10 3.59 9.55
C TRP A 57 -7.62 3.71 9.79
N LYS A 58 -8.28 4.53 8.99
CA LYS A 58 -9.71 4.85 9.11
C LYS A 58 -10.38 4.79 7.75
N PRO A 59 -10.81 3.59 7.32
CA PRO A 59 -11.46 3.40 6.03
C PRO A 59 -12.72 4.27 5.87
N PRO A 60 -12.97 4.79 4.66
CA PRO A 60 -14.17 5.57 4.39
C PRO A 60 -15.44 4.74 4.65
N ARG A 61 -16.47 5.40 5.18
CA ARG A 61 -17.78 4.77 5.43
C ARG A 61 -18.59 4.85 4.14
N ALA A 62 -19.11 3.72 3.66
CA ALA A 62 -20.10 3.71 2.59
C ALA A 62 -21.41 4.35 3.11
N ALA A 63 -21.91 5.39 2.44
CA ALA A 63 -23.07 6.16 2.90
C ALA A 63 -24.35 5.31 3.00
N SER A 64 -24.52 4.29 2.16
CA SER A 64 -25.72 3.44 2.15
C SER A 64 -25.64 2.22 3.07
N ASN A 65 -24.49 1.95 3.69
CA ASN A 65 -24.27 0.67 4.37
C ASN A 65 -24.18 0.87 5.89
N LYS A 66 -25.22 0.40 6.61
CA LYS A 66 -25.27 0.39 8.09
C LYS A 66 -24.34 -0.64 8.72
N LYS A 67 -23.63 -1.45 7.92
CA LYS A 67 -22.67 -2.44 8.40
C LYS A 67 -21.52 -1.78 9.17
N ARG A 68 -20.94 -2.53 10.11
CA ARG A 68 -19.78 -2.12 10.91
C ARG A 68 -18.66 -1.66 9.98
N ARG A 69 -18.01 -0.54 10.31
CA ARG A 69 -16.85 -0.04 9.56
C ARG A 69 -15.79 -1.15 9.43
N PRO A 70 -15.14 -1.29 8.25
CA PRO A 70 -13.96 -2.13 8.15
C PRO A 70 -12.92 -1.68 9.17
N LYS A 71 -12.26 -2.63 9.83
CA LYS A 71 -11.19 -2.33 10.79
C LYS A 71 -9.99 -1.65 10.13
N GLY A 72 -9.76 -1.94 8.84
CA GLY A 72 -8.58 -1.45 8.13
C GLY A 72 -7.30 -1.97 8.78
N ALA A 73 -6.23 -1.19 8.69
CA ALA A 73 -4.94 -1.44 9.31
C ALA A 73 -4.83 -0.83 10.72
N LYS A 74 -5.96 -0.40 11.32
CA LYS A 74 -5.96 0.32 12.60
C LYS A 74 -5.18 -0.42 13.68
N ASP A 75 -5.55 -1.67 13.95
CA ASP A 75 -4.97 -2.47 15.03
C ASP A 75 -3.44 -2.62 14.80
N GLY A 76 -3.03 -3.05 13.61
CA GLY A 76 -1.59 -3.19 13.28
C GLY A 76 -0.81 -1.87 13.32
N MET A 77 -1.42 -0.75 12.93
CA MET A 77 -0.78 0.58 13.01
C MET A 77 -0.63 1.10 14.44
N GLN A 78 -1.50 0.66 15.37
CA GLN A 78 -1.37 0.97 16.80
C GLN A 78 -0.20 0.24 17.44
N ASP A 79 0.07 -0.98 16.99
CA ASP A 79 1.12 -1.83 17.57
C ASP A 79 2.53 -1.22 17.44
N PHE A 80 2.75 -0.34 16.46
CA PHE A 80 4.02 0.35 16.25
C PHE A 80 3.94 1.88 16.43
N SER A 81 2.80 2.42 16.88
CA SER A 81 2.73 3.83 17.28
C SER A 81 3.28 3.98 18.70
N VAL A 82 4.44 4.63 18.83
CA VAL A 82 5.03 5.05 20.12
C VAL A 82 4.31 6.28 20.66
#